data_AF-A0A9Q3FJB3-F1
#
_entry.id   AF-A0A9Q3FJB3-F1
#
_cell.length_a   1.000
_cell.length_b   1.000
_cell.length_c   1.000
_cell.angle_alpha   90.00
_cell.angle_beta   90.00
_cell.angle_gamma   90.00
#
_symmetry.space_group_name_H-M   'P 1'
#
loop_
_entity.id
_entity.type
_entity.pdbx_description
1 polymer ?
#
loop_
_entity_poly.entity_id
_entity_poly.type
_entity_poly.pdbx_seq_one_letter_code
_entity_poly.pdbx_strand_id
1 'polypeptide(L)'
;MYNQDPVEEFLNDIKEGKFSSNLTSKEKLSLLKILRKNIPTFAIGEEPLGKIRGHDMELYLDVDRPYPPMLRRPPYPESLETRKEIDKHLNELLDMDVIRKMERMK
;
A
#
# COMPACT_ATOMS: atom_id res chain seq x y z
N MET A 1 4.74 38.74 2.63
CA MET A 1 4.61 37.29 2.87
C MET A 1 3.37 36.84 2.12
N TYR A 2 3.53 36.09 1.03
CA TYR A 2 2.37 35.55 0.31
C TYR A 2 1.77 34.43 1.14
N ASN A 3 0.55 34.63 1.64
CA ASN A 3 -0.27 33.55 2.16
C ASN A 3 -0.59 32.64 0.97
N GLN A 4 0.16 31.55 0.81
CA GLN A 4 -0.21 30.52 -0.15
C GLN A 4 -1.51 29.90 0.33
N ASP A 5 -2.53 29.94 -0.51
CA ASP A 5 -3.82 29.34 -0.22
C ASP A 5 -3.60 27.83 -0.02
N PRO A 6 -4.03 27.21 1.09
CA PRO A 6 -3.78 25.78 1.37
C PRO A 6 -4.27 24.84 0.25
N VAL A 7 -5.10 25.32 -0.66
CA VAL A 7 -5.53 24.55 -1.85
C VAL A 7 -4.43 24.43 -2.90
N GLU A 8 -3.54 25.42 -3.04
CA GLU A 8 -2.42 25.39 -4.00
C GLU A 8 -1.31 24.42 -3.58
N GLU A 9 -1.08 24.29 -2.27
CA GLU A 9 -0.12 23.32 -1.73
C GLU A 9 -0.56 21.87 -2.02
N PHE A 10 -1.86 21.57 -1.88
CA PHE A 10 -2.41 20.24 -2.18
C PHE A 10 -2.31 19.86 -3.66
N LEU A 11 -2.30 20.83 -4.58
CA LEU A 11 -2.05 20.57 -6.01
C LEU A 11 -0.62 20.10 -6.27
N ASN A 12 0.35 20.57 -5.48
CA ASN A 12 1.73 20.13 -5.61
C ASN A 12 1.92 18.68 -5.12
N ASP A 13 1.08 18.23 -4.19
CA ASP A 13 1.10 16.85 -3.67
C ASP A 13 0.54 15.84 -4.69
N ILE A 14 -0.36 16.28 -5.58
CA ILE A 14 -0.91 15.44 -6.66
C ILE A 14 0.08 15.38 -7.82
N LYS A 15 0.98 14.40 -7.78
CA LYS A 15 2.02 14.18 -8.81
C LYS A 15 1.45 13.84 -10.18
N GLU A 16 0.33 13.10 -10.21
CA GLU A 16 -0.29 12.61 -11.44
C GLU A 16 -1.79 12.92 -11.42
N GLY A 17 -2.25 13.77 -12.35
CA GLY A 17 -3.65 14.10 -12.47
C GLY A 17 -3.93 15.20 -13.48
N LYS A 18 -5.11 15.15 -14.11
CA LYS A 18 -5.60 16.23 -14.98
C LYS A 18 -7.05 16.52 -14.62
N PHE A 19 -7.38 17.80 -14.49
CA PHE A 19 -8.77 18.22 -14.46
C PHE A 19 -9.38 18.12 -15.86
N SER A 20 -10.66 17.78 -15.92
CA SER A 20 -11.42 17.91 -17.16
C SER A 20 -11.38 19.36 -17.67
N SER A 21 -11.26 19.52 -18.98
CA SER A 21 -11.36 20.80 -19.67
C SER A 21 -12.71 21.49 -19.47
N ASN A 22 -13.75 20.71 -19.13
CA ASN A 22 -15.12 21.19 -19.00
C ASN A 22 -15.40 21.84 -17.64
N LEU A 23 -14.46 21.76 -16.70
CA LEU A 23 -14.62 22.35 -15.36
C LEU A 23 -14.21 23.81 -15.36
N THR A 24 -15.09 24.65 -14.82
CA THR A 24 -14.77 26.05 -14.51
C THR A 24 -13.78 26.15 -13.34
N SER A 25 -13.11 27.28 -13.21
CA SER A 25 -12.15 27.52 -12.12
C SER A 25 -12.80 27.36 -10.73
N LYS A 26 -14.08 27.74 -10.58
CA LYS A 26 -14.83 27.61 -9.34
C LYS A 26 -15.11 26.15 -8.97
N GLU A 27 -15.45 25.32 -9.97
CA GLU A 27 -15.70 23.89 -9.76
C GLU A 27 -14.42 23.14 -9.43
N LYS A 28 -13.30 23.46 -10.09
CA LYS A 28 -11.98 22.89 -9.76
C LYS A 28 -11.61 23.17 -8.31
N LEU A 29 -11.78 24.42 -7.85
CA LEU A 29 -11.55 24.80 -6.46
C LEU A 29 -12.47 24.06 -5.49
N SER A 30 -13.74 23.89 -5.85
CA SER A 30 -14.70 23.12 -5.04
C SER A 30 -14.28 21.65 -4.92
N LEU A 31 -13.89 21.03 -6.03
CA LEU A 31 -13.42 19.65 -6.07
C LEU A 31 -12.15 19.47 -5.23
N LEU A 32 -11.16 20.36 -5.37
CA LEU A 32 -9.95 20.32 -4.56
C LEU A 32 -10.22 20.41 -3.06
N LYS A 33 -11.18 21.26 -2.64
CA LYS A 33 -11.60 21.33 -1.23
C LYS A 33 -12.20 20.02 -0.74
N ILE A 34 -13.00 19.34 -1.57
CA ILE A 34 -13.59 18.04 -1.23
C ILE A 34 -12.50 16.96 -1.15
N LEU A 35 -11.60 16.91 -2.12
CA LEU A 35 -10.49 15.96 -2.14
C LEU A 35 -9.60 16.15 -0.90
N ARG A 36 -9.18 17.39 -0.61
CA ARG A 36 -8.38 17.73 0.58
C ARG A 36 -9.09 17.32 1.88
N LYS A 37 -10.40 17.58 1.98
CA LYS A 37 -11.21 17.20 3.16
C LYS A 37 -11.25 15.68 3.37
N ASN A 38 -11.18 14.90 2.31
CA ASN A 38 -11.33 13.44 2.35
C ASN A 38 -10.01 12.69 2.04
N ILE A 39 -8.85 13.35 2.14
CA ILE A 39 -7.51 12.74 2.00
C ILE A 39 -7.39 11.35 2.65
N PRO A 40 -7.77 11.14 3.93
CA PRO A 40 -7.59 9.83 4.59
C PRO A 40 -8.49 8.71 4.03
N THR A 41 -9.45 9.03 3.16
CA THR A 41 -10.30 8.02 2.52
C THR A 41 -9.68 7.46 1.24
N PHE A 42 -8.66 8.13 0.71
CA PHE A 42 -7.94 7.68 -0.48
C PHE A 42 -6.74 6.82 -0.06
N ALA A 43 -6.41 5.83 -0.88
CA ALA A 43 -5.19 5.04 -0.73
C ALA A 43 -3.97 5.87 -1.16
N ILE A 44 -3.64 6.91 -0.38
CA ILE A 44 -2.42 7.69 -0.53
C ILE A 44 -1.32 6.88 0.16
N GLY A 45 -0.24 6.60 -0.57
CA GLY A 45 0.78 5.60 -0.20
C GLY A 45 1.56 5.86 1.10
N GLU A 46 1.18 6.85 1.89
CA GLU A 46 1.76 7.15 3.21
C GLU A 46 1.07 6.37 4.34
N GLU A 47 -0.19 5.93 4.15
CA GLU A 47 -0.86 5.08 5.13
C GLU A 47 -0.58 3.60 4.85
N PRO A 48 -0.10 2.82 5.85
CA PRO A 48 0.18 1.41 5.68
C PRO A 48 -1.11 0.65 5.38
N LEU A 49 -1.13 0.00 4.20
CA LEU A 49 -2.22 -0.88 3.79
C LEU A 49 -2.44 -1.96 4.86
N GLY A 50 -3.69 -2.12 5.30
CA GLY A 50 -4.06 -3.25 6.16
C GLY A 50 -3.86 -3.05 7.67
N LYS A 51 -3.59 -1.85 8.19
CA LYS A 51 -3.71 -1.56 9.64
C LYS A 51 -5.17 -1.53 10.15
N ILE A 52 -6.04 -2.38 9.60
CA ILE A 52 -7.41 -2.56 10.07
C ILE A 52 -7.35 -3.49 11.28
N ARG A 53 -7.50 -2.92 12.48
CA ARG A 53 -7.53 -3.69 13.73
C ARG A 53 -8.85 -4.46 13.86
N GLY A 54 -8.80 -5.65 14.47
CA GLY A 54 -9.99 -6.43 14.81
C GLY A 54 -10.47 -7.43 13.75
N HIS A 55 -9.69 -7.66 12.70
CA HIS A 55 -9.94 -8.70 11.69
C HIS A 55 -8.85 -9.79 11.73
N ASP A 56 -8.31 -10.04 12.92
CA ASP A 56 -7.32 -11.09 13.13
C ASP A 56 -7.96 -12.46 12.85
N MET A 57 -7.28 -13.27 12.04
CA MET A 57 -7.74 -14.62 11.69
C MET A 57 -6.87 -15.65 12.40
N GLU A 58 -7.53 -16.59 13.08
CA GLU A 58 -6.88 -17.80 13.59
C GLU A 58 -7.05 -18.92 12.56
N LEU A 59 -5.92 -19.39 12.03
CA LEU A 59 -5.90 -20.50 11.07
C LEU A 59 -5.44 -21.77 11.78
N TYR A 60 -6.25 -22.83 11.65
CA TYR A 60 -5.97 -24.15 12.21
C TYR A 60 -5.71 -25.14 11.07
N LEU A 61 -4.76 -26.05 11.28
CA LEU A 61 -4.56 -27.17 10.36
C LEU A 61 -5.48 -28.31 10.78
N ASP A 62 -6.26 -28.83 9.83
CA ASP A 62 -7.10 -30.02 10.05
C ASP A 62 -6.30 -31.34 10.08
N VAL A 63 -4.97 -31.25 10.15
CA VAL A 63 -4.07 -32.40 10.10
C VAL A 63 -3.01 -32.31 11.20
N ASP A 64 -2.79 -33.43 11.86
CA ASP A 64 -1.74 -33.59 12.86
C ASP A 64 -0.39 -33.93 12.23
N ARG A 65 0.68 -33.83 13.02
CA ARG A 65 2.02 -34.23 12.59
C ARG A 65 2.05 -35.75 12.31
N PRO A 66 2.77 -36.21 11.27
CA PRO A 66 3.68 -35.44 10.41
C PRO A 66 2.93 -34.66 9.30
N TYR A 67 3.26 -33.38 9.18
CA TYR A 67 2.68 -32.52 8.14
C TYR A 67 2.94 -33.01 6.71
N PRO A 68 2.01 -32.74 5.75
CA PRO A 68 2.17 -33.14 4.36
C PRO A 68 3.52 -32.72 3.76
N PRO A 69 4.20 -33.58 2.97
CA PRO A 69 5.47 -33.23 2.33
C PRO A 69 5.42 -31.96 1.47
N MET A 70 4.24 -31.61 0.95
CA MET A 70 4.01 -30.38 0.19
C MET A 70 4.38 -29.11 0.96
N LEU A 71 4.20 -29.10 2.28
CA LEU A 71 4.55 -27.96 3.13
C LEU A 71 6.06 -27.82 3.37
N ARG A 72 6.87 -28.80 2.94
CA ARG A 72 8.33 -28.82 3.11
C ARG A 72 9.09 -28.57 1.81
N ARG A 73 8.39 -28.27 0.71
CA ARG A 73 9.02 -28.08 -0.59
C ARG A 73 9.89 -26.81 -0.56
N PRO A 74 11.13 -26.88 -1.08
CA PRO A 74 11.92 -25.67 -1.27
C PRO A 74 11.20 -24.75 -2.27
N PRO A 75 11.45 -23.43 -2.21
CA PRO A 75 10.97 -22.52 -3.23
C PRO A 75 11.51 -22.95 -4.61
N TYR A 76 10.70 -22.73 -5.64
CA TYR A 76 11.11 -23.04 -7.01
C TYR A 76 12.28 -22.12 -7.43
N PRO A 77 13.28 -22.62 -8.17
CA PRO A 77 14.37 -21.77 -8.64
C PRO A 77 13.86 -20.67 -9.58
N GLU A 78 14.32 -19.46 -9.35
CA GLU A 78 13.94 -18.28 -10.14
C GLU A 78 15.16 -17.68 -10.86
N SER A 79 14.91 -16.92 -11.92
CA SER A 79 15.99 -16.23 -12.65
C SER A 79 16.53 -15.04 -11.84
N LEU A 80 17.77 -14.61 -12.13
CA LEU A 80 18.37 -13.45 -11.46
C LEU A 80 17.58 -12.15 -11.71
N GLU A 81 17.00 -12.01 -12.89
CA GLU A 81 16.18 -10.86 -13.25
C GLU A 81 14.87 -10.87 -12.45
N THR A 82 14.20 -12.03 -12.42
CA THR A 82 12.98 -12.23 -11.64
C THR A 82 13.20 -11.95 -10.16
N ARG A 83 14.33 -12.42 -9.59
CA ARG A 83 14.67 -12.18 -8.18
C ARG A 83 14.77 -10.69 -7.86
N LYS A 84 15.43 -9.90 -8.72
CA LYS A 84 15.61 -8.45 -8.50
C LYS A 84 14.29 -7.70 -8.47
N GLU A 85 13.37 -8.03 -9.38
CA GLU A 85 12.03 -7.41 -9.41
C GLU A 85 11.20 -7.83 -8.19
N ILE A 86 11.28 -9.09 -7.76
CA ILE A 86 10.63 -9.56 -6.53
C ILE A 86 11.21 -8.83 -5.31
N ASP A 87 12.53 -8.68 -5.22
CA ASP A 87 13.20 -8.03 -4.10
C ASP A 87 12.73 -6.56 -3.94
N LYS A 88 12.48 -5.85 -5.04
CA LYS A 88 11.93 -4.50 -5.00
C LYS A 88 10.57 -4.46 -4.28
N HIS A 89 9.65 -5.33 -4.69
CA HIS A 89 8.31 -5.40 -4.09
C HIS A 89 8.33 -5.97 -2.67
N LEU A 90 9.25 -6.89 -2.37
CA LEU A 90 9.42 -7.39 -1.00
C LEU A 90 9.79 -6.27 -0.03
N ASN A 91 10.69 -5.37 -0.43
CA ASN A 91 11.08 -4.24 0.40
C ASN A 91 9.89 -3.28 0.63
N GLU A 92 9.10 -2.99 -0.41
CA GLU A 92 7.88 -2.18 -0.29
C GLU A 92 6.90 -2.80 0.73
N LEU A 93 6.69 -4.11 0.68
CA LEU A 93 5.78 -4.82 1.59
C LEU A 93 6.32 -4.91 3.03
N LEU A 94 7.64 -4.97 3.21
CA LEU A 94 8.29 -4.92 4.52
C LEU A 94 8.13 -3.53 5.15
N ASP A 95 8.37 -2.47 4.38
CA ASP A 95 8.23 -1.08 4.84
C ASP A 95 6.78 -0.74 5.24
N MET A 96 5.80 -1.37 4.58
CA MET A 96 4.37 -1.24 4.90
C MET A 96 3.91 -2.10 6.09
N ASP A 97 4.79 -2.90 6.72
CA ASP A 97 4.45 -3.86 7.79
C ASP A 97 3.42 -4.93 7.36
N VAL A 98 3.27 -5.18 6.05
CA VAL A 98 2.35 -6.20 5.51
C VAL A 98 2.94 -7.60 5.66
N ILE A 99 4.25 -7.73 5.47
CA ILE A 99 5.01 -8.96 5.70
C ILE A 99 6.09 -8.72 6.73
N ARG A 100 6.53 -9.78 7.42
CA ARG A 100 7.61 -9.72 8.40
C ARG A 100 8.53 -10.91 8.31
N LYS A 101 9.80 -10.70 8.67
CA LYS A 101 10.78 -11.78 8.78
C LYS A 101 10.43 -12.65 9.98
N MET A 102 10.26 -13.94 9.73
CA MET A 102 10.06 -14.96 10.77
C MET A 102 11.36 -15.74 10.94
N GLU A 103 11.85 -15.85 12.16
CA GLU A 103 12.95 -16.78 12.45
C GLU A 103 12.41 -18.21 12.57
N ARG A 104 13.21 -19.20 12.16
CA ARG A 104 12.88 -20.60 12.45
C ARG A 104 12.88 -20.77 13.97
N MET A 105 11.73 -21.15 14.53
CA MET A 105 11.66 -21.62 15.91
C MET A 105 12.60 -22.82 16.06
N LYS A 106 13.53 -22.72 17.03
CA LYS A 106 14.48 -23.78 17.38
C LYS A 106 13.76 -24.99 17.97
#